data_AF-A0A658NKV5-F1
#
_entry.id   AF-A0A658NKV5-F1
#
_cell.length_a   1.000
_cell.length_b   1.000
_cell.length_c   1.000
_cell.angle_alpha   90.00
_cell.angle_beta   90.00
_cell.angle_gamma   90.00
#
_symmetry.space_group_name_H-M   'P 1'
#
loop_
_entity.id
_entity.type
_entity.pdbx_description
1 polymer ?
#
loop_
_entity_poly.entity_id
_entity_poly.type
_entity_poly.pdbx_seq_one_letter_code
_entity_poly.pdbx_strand_id
1 'polypeptide(L)'
;EWLRANDLEQVLFNLSAGDWAAGERGLACLPHRQGEFAESVEQALDYAMVLDCERVHCLSGLRPAGVGEAELEATYIANLRFAADRFATI
;
A
#
# COMPACT_ATOMS: atom_id res chain seq x y z
N GLU A 1 4.76 16.26 -13.99
CA GLU A 1 5.09 17.61 -14.52
C GLU A 1 4.91 18.72 -13.49
N TRP A 2 3.81 18.76 -12.74
CA TRP A 2 3.57 19.82 -11.73
C TRP A 2 4.66 19.94 -10.66
N LEU A 3 5.13 18.83 -10.09
CA LEU A 3 6.21 18.85 -9.08
C LEU A 3 7.48 19.51 -9.64
N ARG A 4 7.96 19.07 -10.80
CA ARG A 4 9.12 19.65 -11.47
C ARG A 4 8.94 21.14 -11.81
N ALA A 5 7.76 21.52 -12.29
CA ALA A 5 7.46 22.91 -12.64
C ALA A 5 7.46 23.86 -11.42
N ASN A 6 7.33 23.32 -10.21
CA ASN A 6 7.29 24.08 -8.96
C ASN A 6 8.50 23.80 -8.06
N ASP A 7 9.51 23.08 -8.55
CA ASP A 7 10.70 22.69 -7.76
C ASP A 7 10.34 21.96 -6.45
N LEU A 8 9.41 21.01 -6.54
CA LEU A 8 8.92 20.22 -5.40
C LEU A 8 9.33 18.75 -5.51
N GLU A 9 9.65 18.16 -4.36
CA GLU A 9 9.93 16.73 -4.18
C GLU A 9 8.68 16.00 -3.66
N GLN A 10 8.37 14.82 -4.20
CA GLN A 10 7.38 13.93 -3.61
C GLN A 10 8.00 13.08 -2.51
N VAL A 11 7.85 13.49 -1.25
CA VAL A 11 8.51 12.80 -0.12
C VAL A 11 7.81 11.50 0.29
N LEU A 12 6.48 11.43 0.19
CA LEU A 12 5.68 10.27 0.66
C LEU A 12 4.30 10.26 0.01
N PHE A 13 3.77 9.06 -0.26
CA PHE A 13 2.33 8.84 -0.46
C PHE A 13 1.90 7.47 0.09
N ASN A 14 0.61 7.13 0.00
CA ASN A 14 0.07 5.88 0.54
C ASN A 14 -0.16 4.84 -0.56
N LEU A 15 -0.08 3.55 -0.22
CA LEU A 15 -0.77 2.50 -0.96
C LEU A 15 -2.29 2.74 -0.97
N SER A 16 -2.99 2.03 -1.87
CA SER A 16 -4.45 2.10 -1.95
C SER A 16 -5.10 1.89 -0.58
N ALA A 17 -6.04 2.77 -0.26
CA ALA A 17 -6.83 2.67 0.97
C ALA A 17 -8.08 1.81 0.81
N GLY A 18 -8.34 1.26 -0.38
CA GLY A 18 -9.62 0.67 -0.74
C GLY A 18 -10.69 1.73 -1.01
N ASP A 19 -11.96 1.38 -0.81
CA ASP A 19 -13.09 2.31 -0.90
C ASP A 19 -13.14 3.25 0.32
N TRP A 20 -12.44 4.37 0.19
CA TRP A 20 -12.38 5.38 1.25
C TRP A 20 -13.76 5.93 1.64
N ALA A 21 -14.66 6.06 0.67
CA ALA A 21 -16.00 6.60 0.86
C ALA A 21 -16.90 5.61 1.62
N ALA A 22 -16.72 4.30 1.40
CA ALA A 22 -17.34 3.24 2.19
C ALA A 22 -16.70 3.05 3.58
N GLY A 23 -15.62 3.78 3.89
CA GLY A 23 -14.97 3.76 5.20
C GLY A 23 -13.72 2.90 5.29
N GLU A 24 -13.22 2.37 4.17
CA GLU A 24 -12.01 1.54 4.15
C GLU A 24 -10.74 2.37 4.41
N ARG A 25 -9.74 1.75 5.05
CA ARG A 25 -8.52 2.43 5.52
C ARG A 25 -7.26 1.60 5.27
N GLY A 26 -7.20 0.93 4.11
CA GLY A 26 -6.11 0.04 3.73
C GLY A 26 -6.52 -1.41 3.64
N LEU A 27 -5.60 -2.21 3.10
CA LEU A 27 -5.86 -3.58 2.66
C LEU A 27 -4.89 -4.61 3.25
N ALA A 28 -3.76 -4.18 3.83
CA ALA A 28 -2.63 -5.06 4.09
C ALA A 28 -2.92 -6.17 5.11
N CYS A 29 -3.88 -6.01 6.02
CA CYS A 29 -4.26 -7.05 7.00
C CYS A 29 -5.47 -7.90 6.55
N LEU A 30 -6.00 -7.71 5.33
CA LEU A 30 -7.25 -8.34 4.87
C LEU A 30 -6.98 -9.69 4.17
N PRO A 31 -7.28 -10.85 4.80
CA PRO A 31 -6.92 -12.18 4.29
C PRO A 31 -7.72 -12.67 3.08
N HIS A 32 -8.65 -11.87 2.57
CA HIS A 32 -9.46 -12.18 1.38
C HIS A 32 -9.27 -11.17 0.26
N ARG A 33 -8.33 -10.23 0.41
CA ARG A 33 -8.07 -9.13 -0.53
C ARG A 33 -6.58 -8.96 -0.84
N GLN A 34 -5.76 -10.00 -0.65
CA GLN A 34 -4.33 -9.96 -0.95
C GLN A 34 -4.04 -9.73 -2.44
N GLY A 35 -4.93 -10.20 -3.33
CA GLY A 35 -4.82 -9.92 -4.76
C GLY A 35 -4.93 -8.42 -5.05
N GLU A 36 -5.97 -7.77 -4.51
CA GLU A 36 -6.14 -6.32 -4.62
C GLU A 36 -5.01 -5.54 -3.95
N PHE A 37 -4.52 -6.02 -2.79
CA PHE A 37 -3.33 -5.45 -2.17
C PHE A 37 -2.12 -5.53 -3.09
N ALA A 38 -1.86 -6.68 -3.71
CA ALA A 38 -0.72 -6.85 -4.62
C ALA A 38 -0.82 -5.94 -5.86
N GLU A 39 -2.01 -5.83 -6.46
CA GLU A 39 -2.28 -4.89 -7.55
C GLU A 39 -2.01 -3.43 -7.12
N SER A 40 -2.39 -3.06 -5.89
CA SER A 40 -2.12 -1.71 -5.38
C SER A 40 -0.63 -1.42 -5.18
N VAL A 41 0.18 -2.45 -4.88
CA VAL A 41 1.64 -2.33 -4.77
C VAL A 41 2.25 -2.08 -6.14
N GLU A 42 1.85 -2.83 -7.17
CA GLU A 42 2.36 -2.61 -8.53
C GLU A 42 1.99 -1.21 -9.04
N GLN A 43 0.74 -0.77 -8.80
CA GLN A 43 0.33 0.58 -9.15
C GLN A 43 1.17 1.64 -8.41
N ALA A 44 1.40 1.46 -7.11
CA ALA A 44 2.19 2.40 -6.35
C ALA A 44 3.67 2.43 -6.79
N LEU A 45 4.22 1.30 -7.25
CA LEU A 45 5.56 1.22 -7.81
C LEU A 45 5.67 2.08 -9.08
N ASP A 46 4.71 1.98 -9.99
CA ASP A 46 4.66 2.83 -11.20
C ASP A 46 4.63 4.32 -10.83
N TYR A 47 3.83 4.70 -9.82
CA TYR A 47 3.77 6.08 -9.34
C TYR A 47 5.08 6.51 -8.68
N ALA A 48 5.68 5.67 -7.83
CA ALA A 48 6.93 5.96 -7.15
C ALA A 48 8.05 6.26 -8.15
N MET A 49 8.17 5.46 -9.22
CA MET A 49 9.14 5.68 -10.29
C MET A 49 8.91 6.99 -11.04
N VAL A 50 7.66 7.33 -11.37
CA VAL A 50 7.34 8.56 -12.12
C VAL A 50 7.55 9.82 -11.26
N LEU A 51 7.25 9.71 -9.97
CA LEU A 51 7.32 10.81 -9.00
C LEU A 51 8.69 10.95 -8.33
N ASP A 52 9.62 10.03 -8.58
CA ASP A 52 10.92 9.94 -7.89
C ASP A 52 10.74 9.92 -6.35
N CYS A 53 9.80 9.07 -5.89
CA CYS A 53 9.40 9.01 -4.50
C CYS A 53 9.94 7.75 -3.82
N GLU A 54 10.83 7.93 -2.84
CA GLU A 54 11.51 6.83 -2.14
C GLU A 54 10.67 6.20 -1.01
N ARG A 55 9.49 6.75 -0.69
CA ARG A 55 8.70 6.33 0.48
C ARG A 55 7.24 6.14 0.13
N VAL A 56 6.74 4.96 0.47
CA VAL A 56 5.32 4.63 0.37
C VAL A 56 4.84 4.09 1.71
N HIS A 57 3.73 4.63 2.20
CA HIS A 57 3.10 4.18 3.43
C HIS A 57 2.07 3.08 3.13
N CYS A 58 2.29 1.91 3.72
CA CYS A 58 1.40 0.77 3.63
C CYS A 58 0.30 0.86 4.69
N LEU A 59 -0.92 1.23 4.27
CA LEU A 59 -2.09 1.29 5.14
C LEU A 59 -2.52 -0.13 5.54
N SER A 60 -2.60 -0.38 6.85
CA SER A 60 -2.87 -1.71 7.38
C SER A 60 -4.28 -2.22 7.04
N GLY A 61 -5.29 -1.37 7.06
CA GLY A 61 -6.70 -1.78 6.96
C GLY A 61 -7.40 -1.96 8.31
N LEU A 62 -8.73 -1.99 8.28
CA LEU A 62 -9.57 -2.19 9.47
C LEU A 62 -9.77 -3.69 9.73
N ARG A 63 -9.79 -4.09 11.00
CA ARG A 63 -10.02 -5.49 11.40
C ARG A 63 -11.37 -5.99 10.87
N PRO A 64 -11.40 -6.98 9.96
CA PRO A 64 -12.65 -7.62 9.55
C PRO A 64 -13.25 -8.44 10.68
N ALA A 65 -14.57 -8.51 10.72
CA ALA A 65 -15.28 -9.36 11.68
C ALA A 65 -14.99 -10.84 11.42
N GLY A 66 -14.84 -11.61 12.51
CA GLY A 66 -14.67 -13.07 12.44
C GLY A 66 -13.25 -13.56 12.12
N VAL A 67 -12.29 -12.66 11.88
CA VAL A 67 -10.89 -13.04 11.64
C VAL A 67 -10.07 -12.93 12.94
N GLY A 68 -9.33 -13.99 13.26
CA GLY A 68 -8.49 -14.07 14.44
C GLY A 68 -7.24 -13.19 14.34
N GLU A 69 -6.72 -12.73 15.47
CA GLU A 69 -5.55 -11.84 15.51
C GLU A 69 -4.30 -12.44 14.85
N ALA A 70 -4.04 -13.73 15.09
CA ALA A 70 -2.91 -14.42 14.49
C ALA A 70 -3.00 -14.47 12.95
N GLU A 71 -4.20 -14.57 12.39
CA GLU A 71 -4.41 -14.58 10.93
C GLU A 71 -4.23 -13.17 10.35
N LEU A 72 -4.69 -12.14 11.05
CA LEU A 72 -4.48 -10.74 10.65
C LEU A 72 -3.00 -10.37 10.66
N GLU A 73 -2.28 -10.75 11.72
CA GLU A 73 -0.84 -10.50 11.84
C GLU A 73 -0.07 -11.24 10.75
N ALA A 74 -0.36 -12.53 10.54
CA ALA A 74 0.28 -13.33 9.50
C ALA A 74 0.04 -12.73 8.11
N THR A 75 -1.20 -12.31 7.80
CA THR A 75 -1.55 -11.65 6.54
C THR A 75 -0.82 -10.33 6.39
N TYR A 76 -0.81 -9.50 7.43
CA TYR A 76 -0.15 -8.20 7.42
C TYR A 76 1.36 -8.31 7.18
N ILE A 77 2.03 -9.23 7.88
CA ILE A 77 3.46 -9.48 7.70
C ILE A 77 3.75 -10.00 6.29
N ALA A 78 2.95 -10.94 5.78
CA ALA A 78 3.14 -11.48 4.43
C ALA A 78 3.01 -10.39 3.35
N ASN A 79 1.98 -9.55 3.47
CA ASN A 79 1.74 -8.43 2.56
C ASN A 79 2.83 -7.35 2.67
N LEU A 80 3.30 -7.02 3.88
CA LEU A 80 4.42 -6.09 4.05
C LEU A 80 5.72 -6.62 3.42
N ARG A 81 6.01 -7.92 3.59
CA ARG A 81 7.18 -8.55 2.95
C ARG A 81 7.08 -8.51 1.43
N PHE A 82 5.91 -8.87 0.89
CA PHE A 82 5.67 -8.76 -0.55
C PHE A 82 5.89 -7.33 -1.06
N ALA A 83 5.31 -6.33 -0.41
CA ALA A 83 5.50 -4.93 -0.79
C ALA A 83 6.98 -4.53 -0.72
N ALA A 84 7.68 -4.88 0.36
CA ALA A 84 9.11 -4.59 0.50
C ALA A 84 9.95 -5.23 -0.62
N ASP A 85 9.70 -6.50 -0.94
CA ASP A 85 10.40 -7.22 -2.01
C ASP A 85 10.14 -6.58 -3.39
N ARG A 86 8.93 -6.07 -3.63
CA ARG A 86 8.60 -5.37 -4.88
C ARG A 86 9.27 -4.01 -4.96
N PHE A 87 9.18 -3.19 -3.92
CA PHE A 87 9.83 -1.87 -3.90
C PHE A 87 11.36 -1.94 -3.90
N ALA A 88 11.97 -3.05 -3.43
CA ALA A 88 13.41 -3.26 -3.54
C ALA A 88 13.93 -3.45 -4.98
N THR A 89 13.04 -3.49 -5.98
CA THR A 89 13.42 -3.63 -7.41
C THR A 89 13.58 -2.30 -8.16
N ILE A 90 13.29 -1.17 -7.52
CA ILE A 90 13.38 0.17 -8.10
C ILE A 90 14.36 1.06 -7.35
#